data_AF-A0A524JC24-F1
#
_entry.id   AF-A0A524JC24-F1
#
_cell.length_a   1.000
_cell.length_b   1.000
_cell.length_c   1.000
_cell.angle_alpha   90.00
_cell.angle_beta   90.00
_cell.angle_gamma   90.00
#
_symmetry.space_group_name_H-M   'P 1'
#
loop_
_entity.id
_entity.type
_entity.pdbx_description
1 polymer ?
#
loop_
_entity_poly.entity_id
_entity_poly.type
_entity_poly.pdbx_seq_one_letter_code
_entity_poly.pdbx_strand_id
1 'polypeptide(L)'
;MSVTAAHLHVHSEYSLLDGANKIEAMAARAAELGMPALGLTDHGVMNGAVELYQACRAHDVKPIIGLEAYLVGDIAEIKTKTRWERNHLTLLAANNTGFRNLVKLSSAGFLEGFARGKANVDLAMHERYSDGVIALTGCLQSRFCKRIVEDRPREAREHVDHLINIFGRESVYFELQVNGIPEQEKANEGIERVARELGSPLVGTADVHYLRREDYTNHAALLCVQTKSTLESPKLRFDTNEFYLKSSEEMAQSFAPWPEAIPNTLEIAGRCDVEIELGELLLPRFPTADGSEPSEMLRRVAEEGLRRRFGDPVPAAAAERLEYELGVIDEMGFPSYFLIVWDFVRYAKDNGIAVGPGRGSAAGSIVAYSLGITDLDPLANDLLFERFLNPARKSMPDIDIDFSVRGRERVIRYVTEKYGRESVAQIITFGKMAPRAATRDAARVLGFDYGVGDRVAKLIPEPIMGRSPSFEECLREGEDLRSAYDSESDTRQIVDTAKGLEGIVRNHSIHAAAVVIADRPLQEVVPLQLAEDRGAAKDGERSYKTVTQYSMVPVEEIGLLKMDFLGLRNLDVIEDAVDIVERSRGAAIDIETIPMDD
;
A
#
# COMPACT_ATOMS: atom_id res chain seq x y z
N MET A 1 0.56 -39.44 10.19
CA MET A 1 1.07 -38.15 9.65
C MET A 1 0.70 -37.09 10.66
N SER A 2 1.58 -36.13 10.97
CA SER A 2 1.17 -34.97 11.77
C SER A 2 0.03 -34.27 11.04
N VAL A 3 -1.01 -33.87 11.75
CA VAL A 3 -2.08 -33.07 11.14
C VAL A 3 -1.52 -31.66 10.99
N THR A 4 -1.51 -31.14 9.78
CA THR A 4 -0.96 -29.82 9.45
C THR A 4 -2.03 -29.03 8.71
N ALA A 5 -2.21 -27.76 9.06
CA ALA A 5 -3.15 -26.85 8.41
C ALA A 5 -2.40 -25.66 7.80
N ALA A 6 -3.00 -25.07 6.75
CA ALA A 6 -2.63 -23.75 6.25
C ALA A 6 -3.81 -22.80 6.45
N HIS A 7 -3.57 -21.61 7.00
CA HIS A 7 -4.63 -20.60 7.12
C HIS A 7 -4.78 -19.87 5.79
N LEU A 8 -5.98 -19.92 5.21
CA LEU A 8 -6.28 -19.33 3.89
C LEU A 8 -7.10 -18.03 3.97
N HIS A 9 -7.74 -17.77 5.11
CA HIS A 9 -8.58 -16.61 5.35
C HIS A 9 -8.05 -15.86 6.59
N VAL A 10 -7.27 -14.83 6.35
CA VAL A 10 -6.53 -14.09 7.39
C VAL A 10 -6.50 -12.60 7.04
N HIS A 11 -6.74 -11.77 8.03
CA HIS A 11 -6.71 -10.32 7.94
C HIS A 11 -5.52 -9.76 8.70
N SER A 12 -4.80 -8.86 8.05
CA SER A 12 -3.71 -8.06 8.61
C SER A 12 -4.20 -6.69 9.07
N GLU A 13 -3.30 -5.88 9.61
CA GLU A 13 -3.51 -4.46 9.92
C GLU A 13 -3.99 -3.62 8.72
N TYR A 14 -3.88 -4.12 7.49
CA TYR A 14 -4.42 -3.45 6.29
C TYR A 14 -5.92 -3.63 6.10
N SER A 15 -6.55 -4.60 6.77
CA SER A 15 -8.00 -4.60 7.04
C SER A 15 -8.31 -3.50 8.06
N LEU A 16 -8.29 -2.23 7.64
CA LEU A 16 -8.31 -1.04 8.52
C LEU A 16 -9.46 -0.97 9.54
N LEU A 17 -10.53 -1.75 9.35
CA LEU A 17 -11.69 -1.75 10.25
C LEU A 17 -11.47 -2.63 11.48
N ASP A 18 -10.87 -3.80 11.30
CA ASP A 18 -10.98 -4.94 12.21
C ASP A 18 -9.79 -5.91 12.19
N GLY A 19 -8.81 -5.77 11.28
CA GLY A 19 -7.59 -6.57 11.33
C GLY A 19 -6.56 -6.00 12.30
N ALA A 20 -6.01 -6.83 13.17
CA ALA A 20 -5.00 -6.45 14.17
C ALA A 20 -3.62 -7.09 13.95
N ASN A 21 -3.49 -7.95 12.94
CA ASN A 21 -2.26 -8.71 12.74
C ASN A 21 -1.20 -7.94 11.95
N LYS A 22 0.00 -7.81 12.52
CA LYS A 22 1.17 -7.35 11.77
C LYS A 22 1.70 -8.48 10.92
N ILE A 23 1.96 -8.24 9.63
CA ILE A 23 2.33 -9.27 8.65
C ILE A 23 3.58 -10.06 9.07
N GLU A 24 4.63 -9.36 9.48
CA GLU A 24 5.88 -10.01 9.94
C GLU A 24 5.63 -10.94 11.14
N ALA A 25 4.79 -10.52 12.09
CA ALA A 25 4.45 -11.32 13.26
C ALA A 25 3.58 -12.54 12.89
N MET A 26 2.72 -12.42 11.87
CA MET A 26 1.96 -13.56 11.36
C MET A 26 2.86 -14.61 10.72
N ALA A 27 3.81 -14.19 9.87
CA ALA A 27 4.74 -15.10 9.21
C ALA A 27 5.61 -15.85 10.22
N ALA A 28 6.19 -15.12 11.19
CA ALA A 28 6.94 -15.72 12.28
C ALA A 28 6.10 -16.72 13.09
N ARG A 29 4.85 -16.36 13.42
CA ARG A 29 3.95 -17.25 14.18
C ARG A 29 3.55 -18.50 13.39
N ALA A 30 3.31 -18.38 12.09
CA ALA A 30 3.02 -19.51 11.23
C ALA A 30 4.20 -20.51 11.22
N ALA A 31 5.43 -20.00 11.14
CA ALA A 31 6.65 -20.82 11.25
C ALA A 31 6.80 -21.48 12.62
N GLU A 32 6.57 -20.74 13.73
CA GLU A 32 6.55 -21.31 15.09
C GLU A 32 5.54 -22.46 15.25
N LEU A 33 4.40 -22.37 14.57
CA LEU A 33 3.34 -23.39 14.56
C LEU A 33 3.58 -24.52 13.55
N GLY A 34 4.70 -24.50 12.81
CA GLY A 34 5.03 -25.51 11.81
C GLY A 34 4.10 -25.52 10.60
N MET A 35 3.48 -24.38 10.27
CA MET A 35 2.60 -24.26 9.10
C MET A 35 3.41 -24.10 7.82
N PRO A 36 3.11 -24.85 6.75
CA PRO A 36 3.86 -24.78 5.49
C PRO A 36 3.48 -23.57 4.64
N ALA A 37 2.31 -22.98 4.89
CA ALA A 37 1.79 -21.86 4.10
C ALA A 37 0.88 -20.95 4.94
N LEU A 38 0.82 -19.67 4.54
CA LEU A 38 0.02 -18.65 5.19
C LEU A 38 -0.63 -17.73 4.13
N GLY A 39 -1.94 -17.59 4.20
CA GLY A 39 -2.73 -16.70 3.37
C GLY A 39 -2.89 -15.29 3.93
N LEU A 40 -3.15 -14.34 3.05
CA LEU A 40 -3.60 -12.99 3.39
C LEU A 40 -4.77 -12.60 2.48
N THR A 41 -5.90 -12.27 3.08
CA THR A 41 -7.16 -11.95 2.42
C THR A 41 -7.78 -10.70 3.03
N ASP A 42 -7.04 -9.59 3.00
CA ASP A 42 -7.53 -8.32 3.55
C ASP A 42 -8.83 -7.84 2.88
N HIS A 43 -9.59 -7.04 3.61
CA HIS A 43 -10.91 -6.57 3.19
C HIS A 43 -10.85 -5.57 2.03
N GLY A 44 -11.13 -6.05 0.83
CA GLY A 44 -11.24 -5.24 -0.39
C GLY A 44 -9.93 -4.60 -0.85
N VAL A 45 -8.79 -4.98 -0.25
CA VAL A 45 -7.46 -4.45 -0.55
C VAL A 45 -6.43 -5.57 -0.59
N MET A 46 -5.32 -5.31 -1.27
CA MET A 46 -4.13 -6.16 -1.34
C MET A 46 -2.89 -5.43 -0.81
N ASN A 47 -3.05 -4.39 0.02
CA ASN A 47 -1.98 -3.50 0.47
C ASN A 47 -0.73 -4.23 1.01
N GLY A 48 -0.94 -5.36 1.71
CA GLY A 48 0.12 -6.17 2.33
C GLY A 48 0.70 -7.30 1.48
N ALA A 49 0.33 -7.44 0.20
CA ALA A 49 0.69 -8.64 -0.58
C ALA A 49 2.22 -8.83 -0.75
N VAL A 50 2.96 -7.76 -1.04
CA VAL A 50 4.43 -7.80 -1.18
C VAL A 50 5.10 -8.04 0.18
N GLU A 51 4.62 -7.36 1.22
CA GLU A 51 5.14 -7.54 2.59
C GLU A 51 4.93 -8.98 3.08
N LEU A 52 3.77 -9.59 2.79
CA LEU A 52 3.51 -11.01 3.10
C LEU A 52 4.47 -11.90 2.33
N TYR A 53 4.65 -11.66 1.03
CA TYR A 53 5.52 -12.45 0.19
C TYR A 53 6.94 -12.51 0.74
N GLN A 54 7.49 -11.37 1.15
CA GLN A 54 8.81 -11.27 1.75
C GLN A 54 8.89 -11.90 3.14
N ALA A 55 7.96 -11.55 4.03
CA ALA A 55 7.92 -12.04 5.40
C ALA A 55 7.82 -13.56 5.45
N CYS A 56 6.89 -14.14 4.67
CA CYS A 56 6.73 -15.59 4.59
C CYS A 56 8.01 -16.27 4.08
N ARG A 57 8.65 -15.75 3.03
CA ARG A 57 9.92 -16.31 2.53
C ARG A 57 11.07 -16.19 3.52
N ALA A 58 11.12 -15.13 4.33
CA ALA A 58 12.13 -14.97 5.38
C ALA A 58 11.99 -16.00 6.51
N HIS A 59 10.79 -16.55 6.71
CA HIS A 59 10.47 -17.56 7.73
C HIS A 59 10.22 -18.96 7.16
N ASP A 60 10.62 -19.23 5.90
CA ASP A 60 10.41 -20.51 5.20
C ASP A 60 8.93 -20.98 5.15
N VAL A 61 7.99 -20.02 5.14
CA VAL A 61 6.55 -20.25 4.96
C VAL A 61 6.17 -19.87 3.53
N LYS A 62 5.28 -20.63 2.89
CA LYS A 62 4.76 -20.29 1.56
C LYS A 62 3.68 -19.20 1.65
N PRO A 63 3.83 -18.04 0.99
CA PRO A 63 2.78 -17.02 0.96
C PRO A 63 1.63 -17.43 0.04
N ILE A 64 0.39 -17.20 0.47
CA ILE A 64 -0.81 -17.33 -0.36
C ILE A 64 -1.48 -15.96 -0.47
N ILE A 65 -1.43 -15.38 -1.66
CA ILE A 65 -1.94 -14.03 -1.89
C ILE A 65 -3.42 -14.11 -2.24
N GLY A 66 -4.24 -13.36 -1.51
CA GLY A 66 -5.68 -13.33 -1.70
C GLY A 66 -6.30 -11.96 -1.50
N LEU A 67 -7.63 -11.95 -1.48
CA LEU A 67 -8.48 -10.77 -1.35
C LEU A 67 -9.84 -11.23 -0.80
N GLU A 68 -10.32 -10.62 0.28
CA GLU A 68 -11.74 -10.77 0.64
C GLU A 68 -12.54 -9.61 0.02
N ALA A 69 -13.21 -9.91 -1.09
CA ALA A 69 -13.87 -8.91 -1.92
C ALA A 69 -15.25 -8.53 -1.35
N TYR A 70 -15.60 -7.24 -1.45
CA TYR A 70 -16.94 -6.76 -1.13
C TYR A 70 -17.89 -6.95 -2.32
N LEU A 71 -18.61 -8.06 -2.34
CA LEU A 71 -19.55 -8.41 -3.39
C LEU A 71 -20.90 -7.69 -3.23
N VAL A 72 -21.34 -6.98 -4.26
CA VAL A 72 -22.66 -6.36 -4.37
C VAL A 72 -23.48 -6.99 -5.48
N GLY A 73 -24.77 -6.66 -5.58
CA GLY A 73 -25.62 -7.14 -6.67
C GLY A 73 -25.18 -6.56 -8.01
N ASP A 74 -25.05 -5.23 -8.06
CA ASP A 74 -24.70 -4.45 -9.25
C ASP A 74 -24.03 -3.13 -8.80
N ILE A 75 -22.89 -2.79 -9.40
CA ILE A 75 -22.16 -1.55 -9.11
C ILE A 75 -22.86 -0.27 -9.62
N ALA A 76 -23.80 -0.37 -10.55
CA ALA A 76 -24.62 0.76 -10.96
C ALA A 76 -25.66 1.12 -9.88
N GLU A 77 -26.19 0.11 -9.18
CA GLU A 77 -27.18 0.32 -8.12
C GLU A 77 -26.59 1.02 -6.90
N ILE A 78 -25.35 0.70 -6.51
CA ILE A 78 -24.73 1.31 -5.32
C ILE A 78 -24.46 2.82 -5.47
N LYS A 79 -24.41 3.31 -6.72
CA LYS A 79 -24.25 4.74 -7.03
C LYS A 79 -25.55 5.52 -6.89
N THR A 80 -26.70 4.85 -6.94
CA THR A 80 -28.03 5.48 -6.97
C THR A 80 -28.86 5.21 -5.73
N LYS A 81 -28.69 4.05 -5.09
CA LYS A 81 -29.47 3.66 -3.91
C LYS A 81 -28.81 4.10 -2.61
N THR A 82 -29.63 4.38 -1.60
CA THR A 82 -29.15 4.70 -0.24
C THR A 82 -28.83 3.44 0.59
N ARG A 83 -29.32 2.26 0.20
CA ARG A 83 -29.01 0.99 0.87
C ARG A 83 -28.93 -0.10 -0.17
N TRP A 84 -27.96 -0.97 0.00
CA TRP A 84 -27.74 -2.14 -0.83
C TRP A 84 -27.16 -3.25 0.04
N GLU A 85 -27.33 -4.49 -0.42
CA GLU A 85 -26.67 -5.63 0.19
C GLU A 85 -25.19 -5.63 -0.23
N ARG A 86 -24.32 -5.82 0.76
CA ARG A 86 -22.90 -6.07 0.56
C ARG A 86 -22.55 -7.35 1.29
N ASN A 87 -21.88 -8.23 0.57
CA ASN A 87 -21.46 -9.54 1.02
C ASN A 87 -19.94 -9.66 0.89
N HIS A 88 -19.38 -10.68 1.53
CA HIS A 88 -17.97 -11.01 1.37
C HIS A 88 -17.79 -12.19 0.41
N LEU A 89 -16.64 -12.25 -0.27
CA LEU A 89 -16.21 -13.38 -1.08
C LEU A 89 -14.69 -13.50 -0.99
N THR A 90 -14.21 -14.64 -0.49
CA THR A 90 -12.77 -14.87 -0.30
C THR A 90 -12.16 -15.45 -1.57
N LEU A 91 -11.11 -14.80 -2.07
CA LEU A 91 -10.44 -15.15 -3.31
C LEU A 91 -8.95 -15.36 -3.08
N LEU A 92 -8.37 -16.34 -3.75
CA LEU A 92 -6.94 -16.68 -3.67
C LEU A 92 -6.36 -16.76 -5.08
N ALA A 93 -5.16 -16.21 -5.27
CA ALA A 93 -4.41 -16.36 -6.51
C ALA A 93 -3.80 -17.76 -6.58
N ALA A 94 -4.24 -18.57 -7.55
CA ALA A 94 -3.68 -19.90 -7.78
C ALA A 94 -2.34 -19.81 -8.52
N ASN A 95 -2.14 -18.76 -9.34
CA ASN A 95 -0.92 -18.56 -10.12
C ASN A 95 -0.73 -17.07 -10.46
N ASN A 96 0.35 -16.73 -11.17
CA ASN A 96 0.61 -15.34 -11.61
C ASN A 96 -0.53 -14.72 -12.44
N THR A 97 -1.29 -15.50 -13.21
CA THR A 97 -2.50 -15.00 -13.91
C THR A 97 -3.59 -14.62 -12.91
N GLY A 98 -3.85 -15.49 -11.93
CA GLY A 98 -4.75 -15.22 -10.81
C GLY A 98 -4.35 -13.98 -10.02
N PHE A 99 -3.05 -13.82 -9.72
CA PHE A 99 -2.53 -12.65 -9.03
C PHE A 99 -2.80 -11.36 -9.82
N ARG A 100 -2.49 -11.33 -11.13
CA ARG A 100 -2.81 -10.18 -12.00
C ARG A 100 -4.31 -9.90 -12.05
N ASN A 101 -5.14 -10.93 -12.05
CA ASN A 101 -6.59 -10.78 -12.03
C ASN A 101 -7.09 -10.23 -10.69
N LEU A 102 -6.55 -10.64 -9.55
CA LEU A 102 -6.87 -10.04 -8.25
C LEU A 102 -6.41 -8.58 -8.15
N VAL A 103 -5.23 -8.24 -8.71
CA VAL A 103 -4.74 -6.86 -8.81
C VAL A 103 -5.73 -5.99 -9.59
N LYS A 104 -6.19 -6.47 -10.75
CA LYS A 104 -7.19 -5.78 -11.58
C LYS A 104 -8.55 -5.68 -10.88
N LEU A 105 -9.01 -6.77 -10.26
CA LEU A 105 -10.29 -6.81 -9.54
C LEU A 105 -10.31 -5.84 -8.35
N SER A 106 -9.26 -5.83 -7.54
CA SER A 106 -9.11 -4.90 -6.42
C SER A 106 -9.11 -3.44 -6.92
N SER A 107 -8.37 -3.17 -8.01
CA SER A 107 -8.36 -1.85 -8.65
C SER A 107 -9.73 -1.43 -9.18
N ALA A 108 -10.43 -2.32 -9.90
CA ALA A 108 -11.77 -2.08 -10.43
C ALA A 108 -12.78 -1.80 -9.30
N GLY A 109 -12.65 -2.48 -8.16
CA GLY A 109 -13.48 -2.21 -6.99
C GLY A 109 -13.38 -0.76 -6.50
N PHE A 110 -12.21 -0.13 -6.59
CA PHE A 110 -12.03 1.28 -6.26
C PHE A 110 -12.38 2.22 -7.41
N LEU A 111 -11.99 1.90 -8.64
CA LEU A 111 -12.12 2.84 -9.76
C LEU A 111 -13.55 2.85 -10.34
N GLU A 112 -14.22 1.70 -10.35
CA GLU A 112 -15.57 1.55 -10.90
C GLU A 112 -16.64 1.44 -9.79
N GLY A 113 -16.34 0.72 -8.70
CA GLY A 113 -17.29 0.32 -7.67
C GLY A 113 -17.16 1.00 -6.30
N PHE A 114 -16.41 2.09 -6.19
CA PHE A 114 -16.21 2.75 -4.91
C PHE A 114 -17.47 3.46 -4.42
N ALA A 115 -17.97 3.01 -3.27
CA ALA A 115 -19.12 3.61 -2.61
C ALA A 115 -18.99 3.46 -1.10
N ARG A 116 -19.29 4.55 -0.37
CA ARG A 116 -19.24 4.60 1.11
C ARG A 116 -17.90 4.12 1.71
N GLY A 117 -16.80 4.48 1.07
CA GLY A 117 -15.46 4.18 1.56
C GLY A 117 -15.04 2.72 1.41
N LYS A 118 -15.72 1.92 0.57
CA LYS A 118 -15.39 0.52 0.30
C LYS A 118 -15.33 0.28 -1.21
N ALA A 119 -14.41 -0.59 -1.61
CA ALA A 119 -14.22 -1.04 -2.99
C ALA A 119 -15.16 -2.22 -3.27
N ASN A 120 -16.29 -1.96 -3.93
CA ASN A 120 -17.30 -2.99 -4.18
C ASN A 120 -17.12 -3.58 -5.58
N VAL A 121 -17.34 -4.88 -5.71
CA VAL A 121 -17.30 -5.60 -6.99
C VAL A 121 -18.61 -6.36 -7.19
N ASP A 122 -18.96 -6.65 -8.45
CA ASP A 122 -20.11 -7.50 -8.78
C ASP A 122 -19.66 -8.79 -9.50
N LEU A 123 -20.62 -9.66 -9.82
CA LEU A 123 -20.33 -10.93 -10.49
C LEU A 123 -19.79 -10.73 -11.91
N ALA A 124 -20.15 -9.64 -12.59
CA ALA A 124 -19.64 -9.34 -13.93
C ALA A 124 -18.15 -8.96 -13.89
N MET A 125 -17.70 -8.26 -12.84
CA MET A 125 -16.27 -8.05 -12.58
C MET A 125 -15.54 -9.35 -12.30
N HIS A 126 -16.12 -10.24 -11.50
CA HIS A 126 -15.51 -11.55 -11.26
C HIS A 126 -15.40 -12.37 -12.55
N GLU A 127 -16.41 -12.34 -13.43
CA GLU A 127 -16.35 -12.98 -14.75
C GLU A 127 -15.22 -12.41 -15.63
N ARG A 128 -14.96 -11.11 -15.57
CA ARG A 128 -13.82 -10.47 -16.28
C ARG A 128 -12.45 -10.91 -15.75
N TYR A 129 -12.36 -11.27 -14.46
CA TYR A 129 -11.09 -11.48 -13.74
C TYR A 129 -11.06 -12.81 -12.96
N SER A 130 -11.59 -13.90 -13.53
CA SER A 130 -11.70 -15.20 -12.84
C SER A 130 -10.56 -16.17 -13.10
N ASP A 131 -9.83 -16.03 -14.21
CA ASP A 131 -8.81 -17.02 -14.59
C ASP A 131 -7.67 -17.08 -13.55
N GLY A 132 -7.25 -18.29 -13.18
CA GLY A 132 -6.26 -18.52 -12.14
C GLY A 132 -6.68 -18.13 -10.72
N VAL A 133 -7.96 -17.82 -10.46
CA VAL A 133 -8.46 -17.47 -9.13
C VAL A 133 -9.25 -18.62 -8.50
N ILE A 134 -8.96 -18.94 -7.25
CA ILE A 134 -9.74 -19.87 -6.42
C ILE A 134 -10.69 -19.04 -5.55
N ALA A 135 -11.96 -19.44 -5.49
CA ALA A 135 -12.99 -18.82 -4.67
C ALA A 135 -13.40 -19.74 -3.53
N LEU A 136 -13.47 -19.18 -2.31
CA LEU A 136 -14.10 -19.83 -1.17
C LEU A 136 -15.49 -19.21 -0.99
N THR A 137 -16.48 -20.00 -0.56
CA THR A 137 -17.86 -19.51 -0.39
C THR A 137 -17.99 -18.38 0.65
N GLY A 138 -16.97 -18.12 1.45
CA GLY A 138 -16.83 -16.95 2.33
C GLY A 138 -17.32 -17.17 3.76
N CYS A 139 -17.04 -16.19 4.61
CA CYS A 139 -17.45 -16.12 6.01
C CYS A 139 -18.98 -15.97 6.18
N LEU A 140 -19.46 -15.82 7.42
CA LEU A 140 -20.88 -15.61 7.71
C LEU A 140 -21.51 -14.40 6.98
N GLN A 141 -20.69 -13.40 6.61
CA GLN A 141 -21.14 -12.24 5.84
C GLN A 141 -21.24 -12.48 4.32
N SER A 142 -20.83 -13.65 3.84
CA SER A 142 -20.95 -14.03 2.43
C SER A 142 -22.40 -14.14 1.99
N ARG A 143 -22.62 -14.00 0.68
CA ARG A 143 -23.98 -14.11 0.12
C ARG A 143 -24.50 -15.53 0.30
N PHE A 144 -23.63 -16.53 0.17
CA PHE A 144 -23.99 -17.93 0.36
C PHE A 144 -24.46 -18.22 1.79
N CYS A 145 -23.63 -17.88 2.79
CA CYS A 145 -23.92 -18.13 4.19
C CYS A 145 -25.15 -17.36 4.67
N LYS A 146 -25.29 -16.08 4.29
CA LYS A 146 -26.49 -15.29 4.62
C LYS A 146 -27.77 -15.94 4.10
N ARG A 147 -27.78 -16.40 2.85
CA ARG A 147 -28.97 -17.06 2.27
C ARG A 147 -29.31 -18.38 2.97
N ILE A 148 -28.31 -19.13 3.44
CA ILE A 148 -28.55 -20.33 4.27
C ILE A 148 -29.19 -19.95 5.61
N VAL A 149 -28.61 -18.96 6.32
CA VAL A 149 -29.08 -18.52 7.64
C VAL A 149 -30.48 -17.91 7.56
N GLU A 150 -30.81 -17.20 6.47
CA GLU A 150 -32.13 -16.63 6.18
C GLU A 150 -33.16 -17.66 5.67
N ASP A 151 -32.85 -18.97 5.69
CA ASP A 151 -33.72 -20.05 5.20
C ASP A 151 -34.12 -19.90 3.71
N ARG A 152 -33.18 -19.41 2.88
CA ARG A 152 -33.32 -19.22 1.42
C ARG A 152 -32.36 -20.14 0.64
N PRO A 153 -32.46 -21.47 0.79
CA PRO A 153 -31.48 -22.41 0.22
C PRO A 153 -31.44 -22.43 -1.31
N ARG A 154 -32.54 -22.08 -1.99
CA ARG A 154 -32.56 -21.96 -3.47
C ARG A 154 -31.65 -20.85 -3.96
N GLU A 155 -31.69 -19.68 -3.31
CA GLU A 155 -30.84 -18.55 -3.68
C GLU A 155 -29.38 -18.77 -3.29
N ALA A 156 -29.14 -19.45 -2.15
CA ALA A 156 -27.80 -19.90 -1.78
C ALA A 156 -27.23 -20.79 -2.89
N ARG A 157 -28.04 -21.73 -3.38
CA ARG A 157 -27.67 -22.64 -4.46
C ARG A 157 -27.40 -21.91 -5.78
N GLU A 158 -28.30 -21.01 -6.19
CA GLU A 158 -28.12 -20.19 -7.40
C GLU A 158 -26.83 -19.38 -7.35
N HIS A 159 -26.49 -18.80 -6.19
CA HIS A 159 -25.24 -18.05 -6.04
C HIS A 159 -24.00 -18.93 -6.25
N VAL A 160 -23.98 -20.12 -5.67
CA VAL A 160 -22.90 -21.09 -5.88
C VAL A 160 -22.81 -21.52 -7.34
N ASP A 161 -23.93 -21.77 -8.00
CA ASP A 161 -23.94 -22.12 -9.43
C ASP A 161 -23.32 -20.99 -10.27
N HIS A 162 -23.56 -19.71 -9.92
CA HIS A 162 -22.85 -18.59 -10.54
C HIS A 162 -21.35 -18.62 -10.28
N LEU A 163 -20.90 -18.88 -9.04
CA LEU A 163 -19.48 -18.98 -8.73
C LEU A 163 -18.81 -20.11 -9.52
N ILE A 164 -19.47 -21.28 -9.61
CA ILE A 164 -18.97 -22.43 -10.39
C ILE A 164 -18.88 -22.09 -11.87
N ASN A 165 -19.86 -21.35 -12.42
CA ASN A 165 -19.83 -20.93 -13.81
C ASN A 165 -18.69 -19.93 -14.08
N ILE A 166 -18.35 -19.06 -13.13
CA ILE A 166 -17.32 -18.01 -13.26
C ILE A 166 -15.92 -18.57 -13.08
N PHE A 167 -15.67 -19.32 -11.99
CA PHE A 167 -14.34 -19.77 -11.59
C PHE A 167 -14.03 -21.20 -12.04
N GLY A 168 -15.05 -21.96 -12.43
CA GLY A 168 -14.96 -23.39 -12.67
C GLY A 168 -15.12 -24.21 -11.38
N ARG A 169 -15.70 -25.40 -11.51
CA ARG A 169 -16.02 -26.29 -10.39
C ARG A 169 -14.80 -26.63 -9.51
N GLU A 170 -13.65 -26.84 -10.15
CA GLU A 170 -12.41 -27.20 -9.45
C GLU A 170 -11.80 -26.02 -8.67
N SER A 171 -12.27 -24.79 -8.89
CA SER A 171 -11.75 -23.59 -8.23
C SER A 171 -12.73 -23.00 -7.21
N VAL A 172 -13.82 -23.71 -6.90
CA VAL A 172 -14.82 -23.28 -5.90
C VAL A 172 -14.83 -24.26 -4.74
N TYR A 173 -14.49 -23.76 -3.55
CA TYR A 173 -14.44 -24.54 -2.31
C TYR A 173 -15.47 -24.03 -1.32
N PHE A 174 -16.08 -24.96 -0.60
CA PHE A 174 -17.10 -24.69 0.41
C PHE A 174 -16.44 -24.45 1.76
N GLU A 175 -16.45 -23.19 2.19
CA GLU A 175 -15.72 -22.72 3.36
C GLU A 175 -16.51 -22.98 4.65
N LEU A 176 -15.93 -23.79 5.54
CA LEU A 176 -16.44 -24.04 6.89
C LEU A 176 -15.61 -23.26 7.90
N GLN A 177 -16.29 -22.67 8.89
CA GLN A 177 -15.64 -21.93 9.98
C GLN A 177 -16.22 -22.39 11.32
N VAL A 178 -15.36 -22.67 12.29
CA VAL A 178 -15.76 -23.09 13.64
C VAL A 178 -15.34 -22.01 14.63
N ASN A 179 -16.28 -21.10 14.89
CA ASN A 179 -16.08 -19.90 15.71
C ASN A 179 -17.05 -19.82 16.90
N GLY A 180 -17.92 -20.81 17.11
CA GLY A 180 -18.86 -20.87 18.25
C GLY A 180 -20.09 -19.96 18.13
N ILE A 181 -20.33 -19.36 16.95
CA ILE A 181 -21.52 -18.55 16.69
C ILE A 181 -22.67 -19.47 16.22
N PRO A 182 -23.88 -19.41 16.82
CA PRO A 182 -25.00 -20.28 16.43
C PRO A 182 -25.40 -20.16 14.95
N GLU A 183 -25.37 -18.95 14.39
CA GLU A 183 -25.62 -18.71 12.97
C GLU A 183 -24.55 -19.36 12.08
N GLN A 184 -23.31 -19.45 12.55
CA GLN A 184 -22.24 -20.15 11.84
C GLN A 184 -22.47 -21.67 11.84
N GLU A 185 -22.96 -22.24 12.94
CA GLU A 185 -23.32 -23.67 12.98
C GLU A 185 -24.42 -23.99 11.96
N LYS A 186 -25.48 -23.16 11.92
CA LYS A 186 -26.53 -23.25 10.89
C LYS A 186 -25.97 -23.11 9.47
N ALA A 187 -25.03 -22.17 9.27
CA ALA A 187 -24.38 -22.00 7.98
C ALA A 187 -23.58 -23.27 7.60
N ASN A 188 -22.77 -23.81 8.50
CA ASN A 188 -21.95 -25.01 8.28
C ASN A 188 -22.78 -26.24 7.88
N GLU A 189 -23.93 -26.47 8.52
CA GLU A 189 -24.85 -27.55 8.13
C GLU A 189 -25.36 -27.38 6.69
N GLY A 190 -25.71 -26.14 6.31
CA GLY A 190 -26.14 -25.82 4.95
C GLY A 190 -25.02 -25.93 3.92
N ILE A 191 -23.82 -25.48 4.29
CA ILE A 191 -22.60 -25.56 3.48
C ILE A 191 -22.29 -27.03 3.18
N GLU A 192 -22.25 -27.88 4.21
CA GLU A 192 -22.03 -29.33 4.07
C GLU A 192 -23.06 -29.97 3.14
N ARG A 193 -24.35 -29.70 3.37
CA ARG A 193 -25.43 -30.26 2.55
C ARG A 193 -25.24 -29.93 1.07
N VAL A 194 -25.05 -28.66 0.74
CA VAL A 194 -24.91 -28.20 -0.65
C VAL A 194 -23.62 -28.73 -1.28
N ALA A 195 -22.50 -28.75 -0.53
CA ALA A 195 -21.24 -29.31 -0.99
C ALA A 195 -21.38 -30.81 -1.34
N ARG A 196 -22.04 -31.59 -0.48
CA ARG A 196 -22.27 -33.03 -0.72
C ARG A 196 -23.21 -33.28 -1.90
N GLU A 197 -24.27 -32.50 -2.06
CA GLU A 197 -25.15 -32.56 -3.24
C GLU A 197 -24.40 -32.29 -4.56
N LEU A 198 -23.37 -31.45 -4.49
CA LEU A 198 -22.53 -31.09 -5.63
C LEU A 198 -21.36 -32.01 -5.88
N GLY A 199 -20.96 -32.81 -4.90
CA GLY A 199 -19.67 -33.50 -4.90
C GLY A 199 -18.49 -32.51 -4.87
N SER A 200 -18.65 -31.37 -4.20
CA SER A 200 -17.62 -30.32 -4.11
C SER A 200 -16.82 -30.40 -2.80
N PRO A 201 -15.55 -29.96 -2.79
CA PRO A 201 -14.69 -30.03 -1.62
C PRO A 201 -15.07 -29.02 -0.53
N LEU A 202 -14.97 -29.46 0.73
CA LEU A 202 -15.06 -28.62 1.93
C LEU A 202 -13.67 -28.15 2.35
N VAL A 203 -13.54 -26.92 2.84
CA VAL A 203 -12.27 -26.40 3.36
C VAL A 203 -12.49 -25.69 4.70
N GLY A 204 -11.61 -25.91 5.66
CA GLY A 204 -11.71 -25.32 6.99
C GLY A 204 -10.86 -24.06 7.13
N THR A 205 -11.45 -22.94 7.52
CA THR A 205 -10.74 -21.68 7.79
C THR A 205 -11.14 -21.12 9.16
N ALA A 206 -10.37 -20.16 9.68
CA ALA A 206 -10.60 -19.56 11.00
C ALA A 206 -10.92 -18.06 10.97
N ASP A 207 -10.99 -17.45 9.79
CA ASP A 207 -11.31 -16.02 9.62
C ASP A 207 -10.47 -15.12 10.55
N VAL A 208 -9.15 -15.24 10.44
CA VAL A 208 -8.21 -14.79 11.49
C VAL A 208 -8.08 -13.27 11.49
N HIS A 209 -8.33 -12.62 12.64
CA HIS A 209 -8.27 -11.16 12.81
C HIS A 209 -7.22 -10.70 13.83
N TYR A 210 -6.76 -11.58 14.73
CA TYR A 210 -5.73 -11.31 15.72
C TYR A 210 -4.79 -12.51 15.90
N LEU A 211 -3.62 -12.32 16.52
CA LEU A 211 -2.53 -13.28 16.37
C LEU A 211 -2.68 -14.47 17.32
N ARG A 212 -2.96 -14.18 18.59
CA ARG A 212 -3.13 -15.18 19.65
C ARG A 212 -4.48 -15.02 20.34
N ARG A 213 -4.99 -16.08 20.97
CA ARG A 213 -6.28 -16.05 21.67
C ARG A 213 -6.36 -14.96 22.75
N GLU A 214 -5.24 -14.65 23.39
CA GLU A 214 -5.09 -13.60 24.40
C GLU A 214 -5.18 -12.17 23.84
N ASP A 215 -5.00 -11.98 22.53
CA ASP A 215 -5.07 -10.65 21.89
C ASP A 215 -6.51 -10.14 21.68
N TYR A 216 -7.52 -10.95 22.02
CA TYR A 216 -8.94 -10.62 21.86
C TYR A 216 -9.34 -9.29 22.50
N THR A 217 -8.82 -8.97 23.69
CA THR A 217 -9.13 -7.70 24.35
C THR A 217 -8.53 -6.50 23.62
N ASN A 218 -7.33 -6.66 23.04
CA ASN A 218 -6.67 -5.64 22.25
C ASN A 218 -7.42 -5.41 20.94
N HIS A 219 -7.87 -6.48 20.30
CA HIS A 219 -8.73 -6.43 19.12
C HIS A 219 -10.05 -5.72 19.41
N ALA A 220 -10.74 -6.05 20.51
CA ALA A 220 -11.97 -5.36 20.90
C ALA A 220 -11.75 -3.85 21.13
N ALA A 221 -10.61 -3.47 21.70
CA ALA A 221 -10.22 -2.07 21.83
C ALA A 221 -10.01 -1.41 20.46
N LEU A 222 -9.33 -2.08 19.53
CA LEU A 222 -9.11 -1.60 18.16
C LEU A 222 -10.44 -1.33 17.43
N LEU A 223 -11.41 -2.26 17.52
CA LEU A 223 -12.75 -2.09 16.94
C LEU A 223 -13.45 -0.83 17.49
N CYS A 224 -13.33 -0.58 18.79
CA CYS A 224 -13.88 0.62 19.43
C CYS A 224 -13.15 1.90 19.00
N VAL A 225 -11.83 1.82 18.75
CA VAL A 225 -11.06 2.94 18.20
C VAL A 225 -11.61 3.33 16.83
N GLN A 226 -11.80 2.35 15.94
CA GLN A 226 -12.24 2.56 14.55
C GLN A 226 -13.70 3.02 14.46
N THR A 227 -14.59 2.45 15.27
CA THR A 227 -16.02 2.79 15.27
C THR A 227 -16.39 4.00 16.13
N LYS A 228 -15.41 4.62 16.79
CA LYS A 228 -15.59 5.74 17.72
C LYS A 228 -16.62 5.38 18.80
N SER A 229 -16.39 4.26 19.48
CA SER A 229 -17.17 3.78 20.63
C SER A 229 -16.25 3.49 21.81
N THR A 230 -16.83 3.01 22.92
CA THR A 230 -16.11 2.57 24.13
C THR A 230 -16.29 1.06 24.32
N LEU A 231 -15.44 0.44 25.13
CA LEU A 231 -15.56 -0.98 25.49
C LEU A 231 -16.84 -1.30 26.28
N GLU A 232 -17.38 -0.32 27.02
CA GLU A 232 -18.67 -0.46 27.72
C GLU A 232 -19.87 -0.40 26.77
N SER A 233 -19.74 0.26 25.61
CA SER A 233 -20.81 0.43 24.63
C SER A 233 -20.28 0.28 23.21
N PRO A 234 -19.79 -0.92 22.84
CA PRO A 234 -19.15 -1.15 21.56
C PRO A 234 -20.18 -1.11 20.43
N LYS A 235 -19.85 -0.43 19.32
CA LYS A 235 -20.69 -0.46 18.11
C LYS A 235 -20.45 -1.68 17.24
N LEU A 236 -19.24 -2.24 17.32
CA LEU A 236 -18.82 -3.45 16.63
C LEU A 236 -18.05 -4.30 17.66
N ARG A 237 -18.40 -5.58 17.72
CA ARG A 237 -17.74 -6.58 18.57
C ARG A 237 -17.80 -7.93 17.89
N PHE A 238 -16.86 -8.79 18.22
CA PHE A 238 -16.91 -10.20 17.87
C PHE A 238 -17.50 -10.92 19.08
N ASP A 239 -18.51 -11.78 18.89
CA ASP A 239 -19.22 -12.40 20.02
C ASP A 239 -18.42 -13.56 20.66
N THR A 240 -17.35 -14.03 19.99
CA THR A 240 -16.52 -15.15 20.43
C THR A 240 -15.02 -14.85 20.29
N ASN A 241 -14.20 -15.58 21.04
CA ASN A 241 -12.73 -15.48 21.03
C ASN A 241 -12.10 -16.64 20.23
N GLU A 242 -12.50 -16.77 18.96
CA GLU A 242 -12.10 -17.88 18.09
C GLU A 242 -11.48 -17.44 16.75
N PHE A 243 -11.17 -16.15 16.60
CA PHE A 243 -10.69 -15.52 15.36
C PHE A 243 -9.18 -15.21 15.41
N TYR A 244 -8.40 -16.15 15.96
CA TYR A 244 -6.94 -16.07 16.03
C TYR A 244 -6.25 -17.11 15.15
N LEU A 245 -4.94 -16.96 14.96
CA LEU A 245 -4.12 -17.91 14.20
C LEU A 245 -3.96 -19.24 14.98
N LYS A 246 -4.98 -20.11 14.87
CA LYS A 246 -5.05 -21.42 15.54
C LYS A 246 -3.92 -22.34 15.11
N SER A 247 -3.40 -23.13 16.04
CA SER A 247 -2.47 -24.24 15.74
C SER A 247 -3.11 -25.32 14.86
N SER A 248 -2.27 -26.16 14.24
CA SER A 248 -2.77 -27.27 13.42
C SER A 248 -3.61 -28.27 14.24
N GLU A 249 -3.28 -28.47 15.51
CA GLU A 249 -4.02 -29.31 16.45
C GLU A 249 -5.40 -28.72 16.78
N GLU A 250 -5.48 -27.42 17.05
CA GLU A 250 -6.75 -26.74 17.32
C GLU A 250 -7.66 -26.74 16.10
N MET A 251 -7.09 -26.56 14.91
CA MET A 251 -7.81 -26.71 13.64
C MET A 251 -8.30 -28.15 13.47
N ALA A 252 -7.44 -29.15 13.63
CA ALA A 252 -7.83 -30.56 13.54
C ALA A 252 -8.97 -30.93 14.49
N GLN A 253 -8.94 -30.42 15.72
CA GLN A 253 -9.98 -30.65 16.72
C GLN A 253 -11.29 -29.97 16.34
N SER A 254 -11.22 -28.71 15.89
CA SER A 254 -12.40 -27.92 15.49
C SER A 254 -13.12 -28.55 14.28
N PHE A 255 -12.36 -29.10 13.34
CA PHE A 255 -12.86 -29.68 12.10
C PHE A 255 -12.97 -31.22 12.13
N ALA A 256 -12.91 -31.84 13.30
CA ALA A 256 -13.06 -33.30 13.44
C ALA A 256 -14.34 -33.88 12.78
N PRO A 257 -15.49 -33.17 12.72
CA PRO A 257 -16.67 -33.64 11.96
C PRO A 257 -16.47 -33.69 10.43
N TRP A 258 -15.52 -32.93 9.90
CA TRP A 258 -15.22 -32.81 8.46
C TRP A 258 -13.72 -33.09 8.22
N PRO A 259 -13.28 -34.36 8.29
CA PRO A 259 -11.87 -34.72 8.19
C PRO A 259 -11.20 -34.29 6.88
N GLU A 260 -11.96 -34.04 5.81
CA GLU A 260 -11.49 -33.50 4.54
C GLU A 260 -11.14 -32.01 4.57
N ALA A 261 -11.70 -31.24 5.51
CA ALA A 261 -11.62 -29.79 5.53
C ALA A 261 -10.19 -29.28 5.74
N ILE A 262 -9.41 -29.93 6.61
CA ILE A 262 -8.01 -29.54 6.89
C ILE A 262 -7.05 -29.97 5.77
N PRO A 263 -7.06 -31.22 5.26
CA PRO A 263 -6.24 -31.59 4.11
C PRO A 263 -6.47 -30.70 2.88
N ASN A 264 -7.70 -30.25 2.64
CA ASN A 264 -7.99 -29.35 1.52
C ASN A 264 -7.35 -27.96 1.69
N THR A 265 -7.03 -27.51 2.91
CA THR A 265 -6.23 -26.29 3.10
C THR A 265 -4.84 -26.42 2.48
N LEU A 266 -4.21 -27.59 2.62
CA LEU A 266 -2.89 -27.89 2.07
C LEU A 266 -2.94 -28.14 0.56
N GLU A 267 -4.03 -28.72 0.06
CA GLU A 267 -4.25 -28.91 -1.36
C GLU A 267 -4.35 -27.56 -2.09
N ILE A 268 -5.16 -26.63 -1.57
CA ILE A 268 -5.24 -25.26 -2.10
C ILE A 268 -3.89 -24.56 -1.98
N ALA A 269 -3.21 -24.65 -0.83
CA ALA A 269 -1.87 -24.09 -0.65
C ALA A 269 -0.85 -24.66 -1.65
N GLY A 270 -0.97 -25.95 -1.99
CA GLY A 270 -0.16 -26.61 -3.01
C GLY A 270 -0.41 -26.07 -4.41
N ARG A 271 -1.68 -25.74 -4.73
CA ARG A 271 -2.08 -25.14 -6.01
C ARG A 271 -1.66 -23.68 -6.17
N CYS A 272 -1.64 -22.91 -5.09
CA CYS A 272 -1.29 -21.49 -5.14
C CYS A 272 0.21 -21.29 -5.35
N ASP A 273 0.66 -20.87 -6.53
CA ASP A 273 2.06 -20.62 -6.84
C ASP A 273 2.23 -19.26 -7.53
N VAL A 274 2.50 -18.23 -6.74
CA VAL A 274 2.68 -16.86 -7.24
C VAL A 274 4.11 -16.42 -7.00
N GLU A 275 4.79 -16.02 -8.07
CA GLU A 275 6.09 -15.39 -7.98
C GLU A 275 5.96 -13.87 -8.15
N ILE A 276 6.45 -13.10 -7.17
CA ILE A 276 6.62 -11.66 -7.29
C ILE A 276 8.09 -11.40 -7.60
N GLU A 277 8.36 -10.85 -8.77
CA GLU A 277 9.70 -10.41 -9.16
C GLU A 277 10.09 -9.19 -8.31
N LEU A 278 11.14 -9.34 -7.52
CA LEU A 278 11.67 -8.28 -6.65
C LEU A 278 13.07 -7.89 -7.11
N GLY A 279 13.35 -6.58 -7.13
CA GLY A 279 14.66 -6.02 -7.46
C GLY A 279 14.96 -5.88 -8.97
N GLU A 280 14.08 -6.35 -9.85
CA GLU A 280 14.13 -6.02 -11.28
C GLU A 280 13.54 -4.64 -11.53
N LEU A 281 14.21 -3.81 -12.32
CA LEU A 281 13.78 -2.42 -12.55
C LEU A 281 12.76 -2.35 -13.69
N LEU A 282 11.56 -1.86 -13.38
CA LEU A 282 10.48 -1.59 -14.34
C LEU A 282 10.56 -0.12 -14.77
N LEU A 283 11.59 0.20 -15.55
CA LEU A 283 11.79 1.56 -16.04
C LEU A 283 10.86 1.87 -17.23
N PRO A 284 10.09 2.96 -17.18
CA PRO A 284 9.33 3.41 -18.34
C PRO A 284 10.26 3.79 -19.51
N ARG A 285 9.84 3.43 -20.73
CA ARG A 285 10.53 3.89 -21.95
C ARG A 285 10.10 5.32 -22.28
N PHE A 286 11.08 6.22 -22.44
CA PHE A 286 10.77 7.58 -22.85
C PHE A 286 10.30 7.62 -24.33
N PRO A 287 9.16 8.27 -24.65
CA PRO A 287 8.68 8.36 -26.02
C PRO A 287 9.46 9.44 -26.79
N THR A 288 10.42 9.01 -27.62
CA THR A 288 11.17 9.88 -28.53
C THR A 288 10.30 10.27 -29.75
N ALA A 289 10.19 11.56 -30.06
CA ALA A 289 9.32 12.04 -31.15
C ALA A 289 9.70 11.51 -32.55
N ASP A 290 10.98 11.20 -32.76
CA ASP A 290 11.54 10.67 -34.01
C ASP A 290 11.68 9.14 -34.00
N GLY A 291 11.30 8.47 -32.91
CA GLY A 291 11.48 7.02 -32.71
C GLY A 291 12.92 6.57 -32.49
N SER A 292 13.86 7.49 -32.25
CA SER A 292 15.25 7.16 -31.92
C SER A 292 15.41 6.40 -30.60
N GLU A 293 16.57 5.78 -30.38
CA GLU A 293 16.83 5.17 -29.08
C GLU A 293 16.99 6.25 -28.00
N PRO A 294 16.46 6.06 -26.78
CA PRO A 294 16.57 7.03 -25.68
C PRO A 294 18.01 7.48 -25.40
N SER A 295 19.00 6.61 -25.59
CA SER A 295 20.43 6.94 -25.43
C SER A 295 20.91 7.98 -26.45
N GLU A 296 20.48 7.86 -27.71
CA GLU A 296 20.82 8.82 -28.77
C GLU A 296 20.15 10.18 -28.53
N MET A 297 18.89 10.17 -28.08
CA MET A 297 18.20 11.42 -27.71
C MET A 297 18.87 12.08 -26.50
N LEU A 298 19.17 11.32 -25.44
CA LEU A 298 19.84 11.83 -24.25
C LEU A 298 21.16 12.52 -24.60
N ARG A 299 21.99 11.87 -25.41
CA ARG A 299 23.27 12.41 -25.88
C ARG A 299 23.09 13.74 -26.60
N ARG A 300 22.17 13.81 -27.57
CA ARG A 300 21.88 15.06 -28.32
C ARG A 300 21.49 16.21 -27.38
N VAL A 301 20.54 15.97 -26.49
CA VAL A 301 20.02 17.00 -25.57
C VAL A 301 21.10 17.42 -24.57
N ALA A 302 21.92 16.49 -24.08
CA ALA A 302 22.99 16.78 -23.14
C ALA A 302 24.12 17.59 -23.79
N GLU A 303 24.52 17.27 -25.03
CA GLU A 303 25.53 18.05 -25.77
C GLU A 303 25.05 19.49 -26.06
N GLU A 304 23.79 19.67 -26.48
CA GLU A 304 23.18 20.98 -26.67
C GLU A 304 23.10 21.77 -25.36
N GLY A 305 22.74 21.08 -24.27
CA GLY A 305 22.76 21.60 -22.91
C GLY A 305 24.13 22.10 -22.47
N LEU A 306 25.17 21.29 -22.70
CA LEU A 306 26.54 21.60 -22.31
C LEU A 306 27.06 22.86 -23.02
N ARG A 307 26.79 22.99 -24.34
CA ARG A 307 27.11 24.21 -25.11
C ARG A 307 26.37 25.44 -24.59
N ARG A 308 25.13 25.30 -24.12
CA ARG A 308 24.38 26.41 -23.51
C ARG A 308 24.97 26.85 -22.17
N ARG A 309 25.45 25.92 -21.35
CA ARG A 309 26.01 26.22 -20.02
C ARG A 309 27.44 26.79 -20.09
N PHE A 310 28.32 26.19 -20.90
CA PHE A 310 29.74 26.56 -20.96
C PHE A 310 30.12 27.43 -22.17
N GLY A 311 29.20 27.64 -23.11
CA GLY A 311 29.47 28.31 -24.37
C GLY A 311 30.08 27.40 -25.44
N ASP A 312 30.44 28.00 -26.57
CA ASP A 312 31.11 27.33 -27.69
C ASP A 312 32.41 28.10 -28.01
N PRO A 313 33.61 27.48 -27.85
CA PRO A 313 33.87 26.06 -27.57
C PRO A 313 33.69 25.67 -26.10
N VAL A 314 33.19 24.45 -25.89
CA VAL A 314 33.07 23.82 -24.56
C VAL A 314 34.47 23.47 -24.01
N PRO A 315 34.75 23.69 -22.70
CA PRO A 315 35.98 23.25 -22.07
C PRO A 315 36.23 21.75 -22.20
N ALA A 316 37.48 21.35 -22.48
CA ALA A 316 37.85 19.95 -22.70
C ALA A 316 37.48 19.03 -21.51
N ALA A 317 37.70 19.51 -20.28
CA ALA A 317 37.36 18.76 -19.05
C ALA A 317 35.84 18.49 -18.93
N ALA A 318 35.00 19.44 -19.37
CA ALA A 318 33.55 19.30 -19.37
C ALA A 318 33.07 18.31 -20.43
N ALA A 319 33.64 18.37 -21.64
CA ALA A 319 33.34 17.42 -22.71
C ALA A 319 33.76 15.99 -22.34
N GLU A 320 34.95 15.80 -21.76
CA GLU A 320 35.43 14.49 -21.31
C GLU A 320 34.55 13.90 -20.20
N ARG A 321 34.17 14.73 -19.22
CA ARG A 321 33.26 14.31 -18.13
C ARG A 321 31.88 13.93 -18.68
N LEU A 322 31.35 14.68 -19.65
CA LEU A 322 30.06 14.37 -20.28
C LEU A 322 30.08 13.00 -20.96
N GLU A 323 31.11 12.71 -21.75
CA GLU A 323 31.23 11.42 -22.44
C GLU A 323 31.32 10.24 -21.47
N TYR A 324 32.11 10.38 -20.40
CA TYR A 324 32.20 9.36 -19.37
C TYR A 324 30.84 9.11 -18.69
N GLU A 325 30.15 10.17 -18.24
CA GLU A 325 28.86 10.04 -17.58
C GLU A 325 27.79 9.43 -18.52
N LEU A 326 27.71 9.87 -19.78
CA LEU A 326 26.80 9.30 -20.77
C LEU A 326 27.06 7.80 -21.01
N GLY A 327 28.33 7.40 -21.07
CA GLY A 327 28.72 5.99 -21.21
C GLY A 327 28.24 5.14 -20.03
N VAL A 328 28.44 5.62 -18.80
CA VAL A 328 27.98 4.90 -17.59
C VAL A 328 26.45 4.83 -17.52
N ILE A 329 25.75 5.93 -17.87
CA ILE A 329 24.28 5.97 -17.88
C ILE A 329 23.71 4.96 -18.87
N ASP A 330 24.31 4.85 -20.05
CA ASP A 330 23.90 3.91 -21.10
C ASP A 330 24.16 2.46 -20.68
N GLU A 331 25.35 2.14 -20.17
CA GLU A 331 25.71 0.81 -19.67
C GLU A 331 24.76 0.33 -18.55
N MET A 332 24.33 1.25 -17.68
CA MET A 332 23.42 0.92 -16.59
C MET A 332 21.94 0.91 -17.02
N GLY A 333 21.60 1.39 -18.22
CA GLY A 333 20.24 1.36 -18.76
C GLY A 333 19.34 2.48 -18.23
N PHE A 334 19.90 3.61 -17.81
CA PHE A 334 19.17 4.78 -17.33
C PHE A 334 18.89 5.93 -18.33
N PRO A 335 19.09 5.83 -19.66
CA PRO A 335 18.80 6.96 -20.54
C PRO A 335 17.36 7.49 -20.47
N SER A 336 16.37 6.58 -20.46
CA SER A 336 14.96 6.96 -20.33
C SER A 336 14.68 7.69 -19.02
N TYR A 337 15.31 7.28 -17.92
CA TYR A 337 15.13 7.92 -16.62
C TYR A 337 15.56 9.40 -16.66
N PHE A 338 16.76 9.68 -17.18
CA PHE A 338 17.24 11.05 -17.33
C PHE A 338 16.36 11.88 -18.28
N LEU A 339 15.87 11.29 -19.37
CA LEU A 339 14.96 11.98 -20.29
C LEU A 339 13.60 12.31 -19.64
N ILE A 340 13.05 11.41 -18.82
CA ILE A 340 11.81 11.67 -18.09
C ILE A 340 12.00 12.85 -17.15
N VAL A 341 13.11 12.86 -16.38
CA VAL A 341 13.43 13.96 -15.45
C VAL A 341 13.62 15.28 -16.20
N TRP A 342 14.47 15.27 -17.23
CA TRP A 342 14.69 16.41 -18.10
C TRP A 342 13.38 17.01 -18.63
N ASP A 343 12.47 16.14 -19.07
CA ASP A 343 11.27 16.58 -19.76
C ASP A 343 10.29 17.33 -18.86
N PHE A 344 10.02 16.83 -17.65
CA PHE A 344 9.13 17.53 -16.73
C PHE A 344 9.81 18.75 -16.08
N VAL A 345 11.13 18.74 -15.89
CA VAL A 345 11.89 19.92 -15.42
C VAL A 345 11.84 21.03 -16.46
N ARG A 346 12.11 20.68 -17.73
CA ARG A 346 11.97 21.62 -18.86
C ARG A 346 10.55 22.17 -18.93
N TYR A 347 9.53 21.31 -18.85
CA TYR A 347 8.14 21.77 -18.82
C TYR A 347 7.89 22.76 -17.69
N ALA A 348 8.39 22.49 -16.48
CA ALA A 348 8.24 23.37 -15.34
C ALA A 348 8.86 24.76 -15.60
N LYS A 349 10.13 24.81 -16.03
CA LYS A 349 10.82 26.06 -16.35
C LYS A 349 10.12 26.84 -17.48
N ASP A 350 9.76 26.17 -18.58
CA ASP A 350 9.06 26.78 -19.73
C ASP A 350 7.67 27.33 -19.38
N ASN A 351 7.06 26.84 -18.29
CA ASN A 351 5.72 27.22 -17.85
C ASN A 351 5.70 28.10 -16.60
N GLY A 352 6.85 28.70 -16.27
CA GLY A 352 7.02 29.64 -15.15
C GLY A 352 6.80 28.98 -13.79
N ILE A 353 7.20 27.73 -13.63
CA ILE A 353 7.20 27.01 -12.35
C ILE A 353 8.62 26.99 -11.84
N ALA A 354 8.86 27.56 -10.66
CA ALA A 354 10.19 27.50 -10.04
C ALA A 354 10.56 26.05 -9.69
N VAL A 355 11.77 25.68 -10.09
CA VAL A 355 12.41 24.40 -9.79
C VAL A 355 13.62 24.70 -8.91
N GLY A 356 13.84 23.89 -7.88
CA GLY A 356 15.03 24.01 -7.04
C GLY A 356 16.31 23.69 -7.81
N PRO A 357 17.48 24.16 -7.33
CA PRO A 357 18.77 24.00 -8.02
C PRO A 357 19.29 22.55 -8.08
N GLY A 358 18.55 21.60 -7.51
CA GLY A 358 18.92 20.19 -7.35
C GLY A 358 19.26 19.83 -5.91
N ARG A 359 18.84 18.63 -5.47
CA ARG A 359 19.10 18.08 -4.14
C ARG A 359 19.96 16.82 -4.22
N GLY A 360 20.68 16.55 -3.13
CA GLY A 360 21.34 15.26 -2.93
C GLY A 360 22.54 15.08 -3.85
N SER A 361 22.79 13.84 -4.26
CA SER A 361 23.94 13.51 -5.10
C SER A 361 23.75 13.88 -6.57
N ALA A 362 22.52 14.12 -7.04
CA ALA A 362 22.23 14.48 -8.44
C ALA A 362 23.02 15.70 -8.93
N ALA A 363 23.34 16.66 -8.06
CA ALA A 363 24.16 17.83 -8.36
C ALA A 363 25.61 17.50 -8.80
N GLY A 364 26.09 16.27 -8.55
CA GLY A 364 27.41 15.83 -9.00
C GLY A 364 27.50 15.37 -10.46
N SER A 365 26.39 15.34 -11.19
CA SER A 365 26.35 14.92 -12.60
C SER A 365 26.40 16.11 -13.55
N ILE A 366 27.39 16.12 -14.45
CA ILE A 366 27.45 17.09 -15.54
C ILE A 366 26.33 16.85 -16.57
N VAL A 367 25.86 15.61 -16.72
CA VAL A 367 24.68 15.30 -17.54
C VAL A 367 23.45 15.98 -16.96
N ALA A 368 23.19 15.84 -15.65
CA ALA A 368 22.07 16.51 -14.99
C ALA A 368 22.14 18.04 -15.11
N TYR A 369 23.33 18.62 -14.94
CA TYR A 369 23.58 20.06 -15.11
C TYR A 369 23.32 20.53 -16.55
N SER A 370 23.77 19.75 -17.54
CA SER A 370 23.57 20.04 -18.97
C SER A 370 22.11 19.97 -19.37
N LEU A 371 21.36 19.03 -18.82
CA LEU A 371 19.92 18.90 -19.03
C LEU A 371 19.10 20.00 -18.32
N GLY A 372 19.72 20.79 -17.44
CA GLY A 372 19.00 21.77 -16.63
C GLY A 372 18.19 21.15 -15.50
N ILE A 373 18.48 19.89 -15.15
CA ILE A 373 17.92 19.18 -14.00
C ILE A 373 18.51 19.77 -12.71
N THR A 374 19.79 20.13 -12.75
CA THR A 374 20.49 20.86 -11.68
C THR A 374 21.05 22.17 -12.23
N ASP A 375 21.22 23.15 -11.35
CA ASP A 375 21.69 24.49 -11.70
C ASP A 375 23.08 24.83 -11.14
N LEU A 376 23.74 23.86 -10.51
CA LEU A 376 25.06 24.02 -9.93
C LEU A 376 26.13 23.31 -10.78
N ASP A 377 27.18 24.03 -11.16
CA ASP A 377 28.30 23.48 -11.94
C ASP A 377 29.11 22.47 -11.10
N PRO A 378 29.09 21.16 -11.46
CA PRO A 378 29.79 20.15 -10.68
C PRO A 378 31.31 20.28 -10.73
N LEU A 379 31.88 20.83 -11.82
CA LEU A 379 33.33 20.98 -11.96
C LEU A 379 33.86 22.15 -11.13
N ALA A 380 33.14 23.27 -11.10
CA ALA A 380 33.52 24.43 -10.29
C ALA A 380 33.44 24.16 -8.78
N ASN A 381 32.64 23.16 -8.37
CA ASN A 381 32.36 22.84 -6.97
C ASN A 381 32.92 21.47 -6.52
N ASP A 382 33.81 20.86 -7.30
CA ASP A 382 34.44 19.56 -7.01
C ASP A 382 33.43 18.44 -6.66
N LEU A 383 32.28 18.43 -7.35
CA LEU A 383 31.23 17.43 -7.12
C LEU A 383 31.47 16.15 -7.94
N LEU A 384 31.35 15.02 -7.26
CA LEU A 384 31.68 13.70 -7.81
C LEU A 384 30.44 12.99 -8.36
N PHE A 385 30.54 12.50 -9.60
CA PHE A 385 29.48 11.73 -10.26
C PHE A 385 29.30 10.36 -9.62
N GLU A 386 30.39 9.72 -9.18
CA GLU A 386 30.36 8.37 -8.60
C GLU A 386 29.62 8.32 -7.27
N ARG A 387 29.43 9.47 -6.62
CA ARG A 387 28.58 9.59 -5.43
C ARG A 387 27.09 9.55 -5.80
N PHE A 388 26.74 9.96 -7.00
CA PHE A 388 25.40 9.86 -7.55
C PHE A 388 25.15 8.48 -8.13
N LEU A 389 26.02 8.06 -9.05
CA LEU A 389 25.81 6.88 -9.86
C LEU A 389 27.16 6.14 -9.98
N ASN A 390 27.24 5.03 -9.26
CA ASN A 390 28.48 4.26 -9.15
C ASN A 390 28.47 3.11 -10.17
N PRO A 391 29.38 3.07 -11.15
CA PRO A 391 29.43 2.00 -12.15
C PRO A 391 29.65 0.61 -11.54
N ALA A 392 30.29 0.51 -10.36
CA ALA A 392 30.51 -0.77 -9.68
C ALA A 392 29.26 -1.34 -8.98
N ARG A 393 28.17 -0.55 -8.86
CA ARG A 393 26.93 -0.97 -8.21
C ARG A 393 25.73 -0.48 -9.01
N LYS A 394 25.02 -1.42 -9.65
CA LYS A 394 23.74 -1.13 -10.30
C LYS A 394 22.66 -0.84 -9.25
N SER A 395 22.52 0.42 -8.87
CA SER A 395 21.45 0.95 -8.03
C SER A 395 20.65 1.98 -8.79
N MET A 396 19.35 2.09 -8.48
CA MET A 396 18.49 3.12 -9.08
C MET A 396 19.01 4.51 -8.68
N PRO A 397 19.21 5.43 -9.64
CA PRO A 397 19.47 6.83 -9.33
C PRO A 397 18.21 7.47 -8.72
N ASP A 398 18.39 8.22 -7.63
CA ASP A 398 17.31 8.95 -6.97
C ASP A 398 17.53 10.46 -7.18
N ILE A 399 16.80 11.04 -8.14
CA ILE A 399 16.78 12.47 -8.42
C ILE A 399 15.52 13.06 -7.79
N ASP A 400 15.69 13.61 -6.59
CA ASP A 400 14.69 14.44 -5.92
C ASP A 400 14.60 15.82 -6.60
N ILE A 401 13.39 16.22 -7.01
CA ILE A 401 13.17 17.54 -7.60
C ILE A 401 12.21 18.36 -6.73
N ASP A 402 12.67 19.54 -6.33
CA ASP A 402 11.89 20.53 -5.62
C ASP A 402 11.14 21.42 -6.62
N PHE A 403 9.84 21.56 -6.42
CA PHE A 403 8.98 22.50 -7.15
C PHE A 403 8.35 23.49 -6.17
N SER A 404 7.94 24.66 -6.67
CA SER A 404 7.03 25.53 -5.93
C SER A 404 5.75 24.77 -5.58
N VAL A 405 5.19 25.00 -4.38
CA VAL A 405 4.00 24.26 -3.91
C VAL A 405 2.83 24.48 -4.89
N ARG A 406 2.74 25.69 -5.46
CA ARG A 406 1.74 26.04 -6.48
C ARG A 406 1.98 25.35 -7.83
N GLY A 407 3.24 25.18 -8.20
CA GLY A 407 3.65 24.57 -9.48
C GLY A 407 3.57 23.04 -9.49
N ARG A 408 3.79 22.39 -8.35
CA ARG A 408 3.84 20.92 -8.21
C ARG A 408 2.66 20.19 -8.86
N GLU A 409 1.43 20.60 -8.55
CA GLU A 409 0.23 19.94 -9.11
C GLU A 409 0.13 20.09 -10.64
N ARG A 410 0.65 21.18 -11.21
CA ARG A 410 0.70 21.37 -12.67
C ARG A 410 1.68 20.39 -13.32
N VAL A 411 2.82 20.12 -12.68
CA VAL A 411 3.81 19.16 -13.16
C VAL A 411 3.26 17.73 -13.08
N ILE A 412 2.63 17.35 -11.97
CA ILE A 412 1.99 16.03 -11.83
C ILE A 412 0.92 15.84 -12.92
N ARG A 413 0.11 16.87 -13.19
CA ARG A 413 -0.88 16.83 -14.27
C ARG A 413 -0.21 16.65 -15.64
N TYR A 414 0.88 17.38 -15.92
CA TYR A 414 1.63 17.24 -17.16
C TYR A 414 2.15 15.81 -17.37
N VAL A 415 2.79 15.24 -16.35
CA VAL A 415 3.29 13.86 -16.36
C VAL A 415 2.13 12.89 -16.59
N THR A 416 1.01 13.08 -15.90
CA THR A 416 -0.20 12.26 -16.06
C THR A 416 -0.78 12.32 -17.48
N GLU A 417 -0.81 13.50 -18.11
CA GLU A 417 -1.31 13.68 -19.48
C GLU A 417 -0.35 13.10 -20.52
N LYS A 418 0.97 13.18 -20.28
CA LYS A 418 2.00 12.72 -21.21
C LYS A 418 2.20 11.21 -21.19
N TYR A 419 2.33 10.61 -20.01
CA TYR A 419 2.56 9.16 -19.86
C TYR A 419 1.27 8.35 -19.79
N GLY A 420 0.13 9.02 -19.67
CA GLY A 420 -1.19 8.41 -19.63
C GLY A 420 -1.72 8.26 -18.20
N ARG A 421 -3.03 8.51 -18.04
CA ARG A 421 -3.71 8.46 -16.73
C ARG A 421 -3.67 7.09 -16.06
N GLU A 422 -3.53 6.03 -16.85
CA GLU A 422 -3.48 4.66 -16.34
C GLU A 422 -2.09 4.23 -15.90
N SER A 423 -1.04 4.94 -16.35
CA SER A 423 0.36 4.62 -16.11
C SER A 423 0.99 5.47 -15.01
N VAL A 424 0.24 6.42 -14.45
CA VAL A 424 0.71 7.36 -13.42
C VAL A 424 -0.23 7.35 -12.22
N ALA A 425 0.33 7.16 -11.02
CA ALA A 425 -0.42 7.24 -9.76
C ALA A 425 0.48 7.78 -8.65
N GLN A 426 -0.14 8.31 -7.58
CA GLN A 426 0.61 8.64 -6.37
C GLN A 426 0.82 7.40 -5.51
N ILE A 427 1.77 7.46 -4.57
CA ILE A 427 1.98 6.36 -3.61
C ILE A 427 1.06 6.52 -2.40
N ILE A 428 0.54 5.43 -1.86
CA ILE A 428 -0.16 5.44 -0.57
C ILE A 428 0.81 5.55 0.61
N THR A 429 0.38 6.22 1.66
CA THR A 429 1.03 6.19 2.97
C THR A 429 0.05 5.68 4.02
N PHE A 430 0.55 4.86 4.94
CA PHE A 430 -0.23 4.31 6.04
C PHE A 430 0.16 4.97 7.37
N GLY A 431 -0.81 5.56 8.06
CA GLY A 431 -0.59 6.15 9.38
C GLY A 431 -0.67 5.06 10.45
N LYS A 432 0.46 4.75 11.09
CA LYS A 432 0.53 3.79 12.21
C LYS A 432 0.26 4.48 13.55
N MET A 433 -0.31 3.76 14.52
CA MET A 433 -0.54 4.28 15.86
C MET A 433 0.76 4.34 16.67
N ALA A 434 1.40 5.50 16.69
CA ALA A 434 2.53 5.77 17.57
C ALA A 434 2.10 5.76 19.05
N PRO A 435 2.99 5.45 20.02
CA PRO A 435 2.61 5.27 21.42
C PRO A 435 1.80 6.41 22.04
N ARG A 436 2.14 7.67 21.74
CA ARG A 436 1.35 8.82 22.20
C ARG A 436 -0.08 8.83 21.69
N ALA A 437 -0.30 8.47 20.42
CA ALA A 437 -1.63 8.39 19.84
C ALA A 437 -2.38 7.15 20.39
N ALA A 438 -1.69 6.01 20.46
CA ALA A 438 -2.22 4.77 21.02
C ALA A 438 -2.69 4.96 22.48
N THR A 439 -1.93 5.65 23.32
CA THR A 439 -2.31 5.97 24.72
C THR A 439 -3.59 6.80 24.80
N ARG A 440 -3.72 7.83 23.95
CA ARG A 440 -4.92 8.68 23.92
C ARG A 440 -6.14 7.89 23.43
N ASP A 441 -5.98 7.05 22.42
CA ASP A 441 -7.07 6.21 21.92
C ASP A 441 -7.46 5.12 22.91
N ALA A 442 -6.49 4.48 23.58
CA ALA A 442 -6.72 3.50 24.65
C ALA A 442 -7.50 4.11 25.82
N ALA A 443 -7.08 5.29 26.31
CA ALA A 443 -7.80 6.00 27.36
C ALA A 443 -9.25 6.30 26.96
N ARG A 444 -9.46 6.75 25.71
CA ARG A 444 -10.79 7.05 25.18
C ARG A 444 -11.68 5.81 25.11
N VAL A 445 -11.19 4.68 24.61
CA VAL A 445 -12.03 3.46 24.49
C VAL A 445 -12.33 2.82 25.84
N LEU A 446 -11.45 3.00 26.83
CA LEU A 446 -11.66 2.60 28.22
C LEU A 446 -12.63 3.52 28.97
N GLY A 447 -13.03 4.66 28.39
CA GLY A 447 -13.98 5.60 29.00
C GLY A 447 -13.35 6.64 29.93
N PHE A 448 -12.03 6.76 29.96
CA PHE A 448 -11.37 7.81 30.73
C PHE A 448 -11.56 9.20 30.10
N ASP A 449 -11.55 10.22 30.94
CA ASP A 449 -11.57 11.61 30.48
C ASP A 449 -10.33 11.96 29.65
N TYR A 450 -10.51 12.85 28.67
CA TYR A 450 -9.42 13.31 27.79
C TYR A 450 -8.19 13.80 28.55
N GLY A 451 -8.39 14.46 29.70
CA GLY A 451 -7.30 14.97 30.52
C GLY A 451 -6.40 13.87 31.10
N VAL A 452 -6.98 12.72 31.46
CA VAL A 452 -6.21 11.57 31.95
C VAL A 452 -5.35 10.99 30.83
N GLY A 453 -5.97 10.72 29.67
CA GLY A 453 -5.26 10.18 28.50
C GLY A 453 -4.15 11.11 27.99
N ASP A 454 -4.39 12.42 27.95
CA ASP A 454 -3.38 13.39 27.50
C ASP A 454 -2.23 13.55 28.51
N ARG A 455 -2.52 13.49 29.82
CA ARG A 455 -1.47 13.48 30.86
C ARG A 455 -0.54 12.28 30.68
N VAL A 456 -1.10 11.07 30.54
CA VAL A 456 -0.30 9.85 30.36
C VAL A 456 0.48 9.90 29.04
N ALA A 457 -0.14 10.39 27.96
CA ALA A 457 0.55 10.52 26.66
C ALA A 457 1.73 11.50 26.71
N LYS A 458 1.69 12.53 27.57
CA LYS A 458 2.80 13.48 27.75
C LYS A 458 4.00 12.91 28.51
N LEU A 459 3.82 11.81 29.27
CA LEU A 459 4.93 11.08 29.89
C LEU A 459 5.77 10.32 28.87
N ILE A 460 5.26 10.11 27.65
CA ILE A 460 6.00 9.50 26.56
C ILE A 460 6.89 10.57 25.91
N PRO A 461 8.21 10.32 25.73
CA PRO A 461 9.14 11.26 25.11
C PRO A 461 8.68 11.74 23.72
N GLU A 462 9.10 12.95 23.34
CA GLU A 462 8.86 13.46 21.99
C GLU A 462 9.65 12.65 20.95
N PRO A 463 9.13 12.50 19.72
CA PRO A 463 9.86 11.87 18.63
C PRO A 463 11.19 12.59 18.34
N ILE A 464 12.28 11.82 18.22
CA ILE A 464 13.60 12.34 17.84
C ILE A 464 13.80 12.07 16.35
N MET A 465 14.06 13.10 15.55
CA MET A 465 14.22 12.99 14.09
C MET A 465 13.02 12.30 13.41
N GLY A 466 11.80 12.51 13.93
CA GLY A 466 10.57 11.89 13.41
C GLY A 466 10.33 10.43 13.85
N ARG A 467 11.28 9.79 14.55
CA ARG A 467 11.08 8.46 15.13
C ARG A 467 10.43 8.58 16.50
N SER A 468 9.23 8.04 16.65
CA SER A 468 8.59 7.89 17.96
C SER A 468 9.26 6.76 18.74
N PRO A 469 9.45 6.89 20.07
CA PRO A 469 9.91 5.78 20.90
C PRO A 469 8.83 4.70 20.95
N SER A 470 9.23 3.45 21.19
CA SER A 470 8.33 2.33 21.44
C SER A 470 7.85 2.27 22.89
N PHE A 471 6.76 1.57 23.20
CA PHE A 471 6.36 1.34 24.60
C PHE A 471 7.40 0.55 25.38
N GLU A 472 8.13 -0.37 24.74
CA GLU A 472 9.23 -1.09 25.38
C GLU A 472 10.34 -0.12 25.83
N GLU A 473 10.71 0.85 24.98
CA GLU A 473 11.67 1.90 25.33
C GLU A 473 11.14 2.81 26.45
N CYS A 474 9.86 3.22 26.38
CA CYS A 474 9.25 4.12 27.36
C CYS A 474 9.02 3.48 28.73
N LEU A 475 9.10 2.17 28.86
CA LEU A 475 8.90 1.43 30.12
C LEU A 475 10.20 0.90 30.73
N ARG A 476 11.36 1.34 30.22
CA ARG A 476 12.67 1.05 30.82
C ARG A 476 12.84 1.76 32.17
N GLU A 477 13.76 1.25 32.98
CA GLU A 477 14.08 1.86 34.27
C GLU A 477 14.60 3.29 34.08
N GLY A 478 14.07 4.22 34.87
CA GLY A 478 14.43 5.64 34.83
C GLY A 478 13.50 6.52 33.98
N GLU A 479 12.59 5.93 33.19
CA GLU A 479 11.61 6.68 32.41
C GLU A 479 10.40 7.11 33.26
N ASP A 480 9.87 8.31 32.99
CA ASP A 480 8.72 8.87 33.72
C ASP A 480 7.46 8.00 33.58
N LEU A 481 7.21 7.46 32.38
CA LEU A 481 6.08 6.57 32.13
C LEU A 481 6.15 5.31 32.98
N ARG A 482 7.35 4.76 33.22
CA ARG A 482 7.53 3.55 34.03
C ARG A 482 7.10 3.79 35.48
N SER A 483 7.50 4.93 36.05
CA SER A 483 7.13 5.30 37.42
C SER A 483 5.61 5.43 37.58
N ALA A 484 4.92 6.04 36.61
CA ALA A 484 3.46 6.15 36.61
C ALA A 484 2.77 4.79 36.37
N TYR A 485 3.33 3.95 35.49
CA TYR A 485 2.83 2.61 35.20
C TYR A 485 2.86 1.69 36.44
N ASP A 486 3.91 1.78 37.27
CA ASP A 486 4.06 0.95 38.46
C ASP A 486 3.23 1.45 39.67
N SER A 487 2.90 2.75 39.71
CA SER A 487 2.25 3.39 40.86
C SER A 487 0.76 3.68 40.69
N GLU A 488 0.27 3.85 39.45
CA GLU A 488 -1.11 4.25 39.16
C GLU A 488 -1.87 3.16 38.37
N SER A 489 -2.96 2.64 38.93
CA SER A 489 -3.78 1.59 38.31
C SER A 489 -4.32 1.99 36.93
N ASP A 490 -4.78 3.23 36.82
CA ASP A 490 -5.42 3.74 35.60
C ASP A 490 -4.40 3.86 34.48
N THR A 491 -3.21 4.37 34.79
CA THR A 491 -2.09 4.46 33.83
C THR A 491 -1.68 3.08 33.37
N ARG A 492 -1.58 2.10 34.27
CA ARG A 492 -1.28 0.71 33.91
C ARG A 492 -2.29 0.14 32.92
N GLN A 493 -3.58 0.29 33.20
CA GLN A 493 -4.66 -0.22 32.34
C GLN A 493 -4.64 0.45 30.95
N ILE A 494 -4.44 1.77 30.89
CA ILE A 494 -4.35 2.53 29.64
C ILE A 494 -3.14 2.06 28.82
N VAL A 495 -1.97 1.96 29.45
CA VAL A 495 -0.73 1.58 28.76
C VAL A 495 -0.77 0.13 28.28
N ASP A 496 -1.31 -0.81 29.07
CA ASP A 496 -1.42 -2.20 28.66
C ASP A 496 -2.36 -2.36 27.45
N THR A 497 -3.46 -1.62 27.43
CA THR A 497 -4.35 -1.56 26.25
C THR A 497 -3.64 -0.89 25.06
N ALA A 498 -2.89 0.18 25.29
CA ALA A 498 -2.19 0.93 24.25
C ALA A 498 -1.06 0.13 23.58
N LYS A 499 -0.36 -0.74 24.33
CA LYS A 499 0.65 -1.66 23.77
C LYS A 499 0.07 -2.55 22.69
N GLY A 500 -1.15 -3.06 22.89
CA GLY A 500 -1.85 -3.87 21.90
C GLY A 500 -2.24 -3.12 20.63
N LEU A 501 -2.31 -1.79 20.69
CA LEU A 501 -2.62 -0.91 19.56
C LEU A 501 -1.36 -0.34 18.88
N GLU A 502 -0.19 -0.46 19.51
CA GLU A 502 1.04 0.15 19.02
C GLU A 502 1.43 -0.37 17.65
N GLY A 503 1.68 0.55 16.72
CA GLY A 503 2.19 0.24 15.40
C GLY A 503 1.16 -0.34 14.42
N ILE A 504 -0.09 -0.60 14.85
CA ILE A 504 -1.17 -1.02 13.95
C ILE A 504 -1.52 0.14 13.01
N VAL A 505 -1.73 -0.17 11.73
CA VAL A 505 -2.22 0.80 10.75
C VAL A 505 -3.61 1.31 11.12
N ARG A 506 -3.75 2.63 11.23
CA ARG A 506 -5.00 3.31 11.59
C ARG A 506 -5.77 3.79 10.37
N ASN A 507 -5.06 4.38 9.43
CA ASN A 507 -5.63 5.05 8.26
C ASN A 507 -4.65 5.03 7.09
N HIS A 508 -5.16 5.43 5.94
CA HIS A 508 -4.35 5.69 4.76
C HIS A 508 -4.46 7.16 4.33
N SER A 509 -3.44 7.62 3.64
CA SER A 509 -3.36 8.94 3.01
C SER A 509 -2.51 8.87 1.74
N ILE A 510 -2.48 9.98 1.00
CA ILE A 510 -1.64 10.13 -0.18
C ILE A 510 -0.22 10.53 0.26
N HIS A 511 0.81 9.94 -0.34
CA HIS A 511 2.19 10.34 -0.10
C HIS A 511 2.43 11.78 -0.54
N ALA A 512 3.19 12.53 0.27
CA ALA A 512 3.31 13.97 0.10
C ALA A 512 4.13 14.39 -1.11
N ALA A 513 4.97 13.53 -1.70
CA ALA A 513 5.85 13.87 -2.83
C ALA A 513 5.85 12.82 -3.95
N ALA A 514 6.08 11.56 -3.62
CA ALA A 514 6.16 10.44 -4.54
C ALA A 514 4.98 10.25 -5.51
N VAL A 515 5.34 10.10 -6.78
CA VAL A 515 4.53 9.65 -7.90
C VAL A 515 5.23 8.48 -8.56
N VAL A 516 4.46 7.52 -9.06
CA VAL A 516 4.95 6.37 -9.82
C VAL A 516 4.61 6.54 -11.28
N ILE A 517 5.54 6.18 -12.16
CA ILE A 517 5.38 6.20 -13.62
C ILE A 517 5.75 4.82 -14.18
N ALA A 518 4.86 4.23 -14.96
CA ALA A 518 5.09 2.95 -15.66
C ALA A 518 5.01 3.13 -17.20
N ASP A 519 5.52 2.14 -17.95
CA ASP A 519 5.38 2.05 -19.41
C ASP A 519 4.06 1.42 -19.89
N ARG A 520 3.29 0.88 -18.95
CA ARG A 520 2.03 0.17 -19.18
C ARG A 520 1.02 0.53 -18.07
N PRO A 521 -0.27 0.20 -18.23
CA PRO A 521 -1.27 0.46 -17.20
C PRO A 521 -0.83 -0.12 -15.85
N LEU A 522 -0.85 0.70 -14.80
CA LEU A 522 -0.39 0.33 -13.47
C LEU A 522 -1.13 -0.88 -12.89
N GLN A 523 -2.40 -1.06 -13.27
CA GLN A 523 -3.23 -2.21 -12.86
C GLN A 523 -2.72 -3.56 -13.38
N GLU A 524 -1.69 -3.59 -14.23
CA GLU A 524 -1.01 -4.82 -14.63
C GLU A 524 0.12 -5.22 -13.66
N VAL A 525 0.55 -4.28 -12.80
CA VAL A 525 1.74 -4.42 -11.95
C VAL A 525 1.39 -4.24 -10.47
N VAL A 526 0.62 -3.21 -10.13
CA VAL A 526 0.31 -2.79 -8.76
C VAL A 526 -1.19 -2.52 -8.60
N PRO A 527 -1.84 -3.00 -7.52
CA PRO A 527 -3.23 -2.70 -7.29
C PRO A 527 -3.39 -1.22 -6.94
N LEU A 528 -4.47 -0.61 -7.43
CA LEU A 528 -4.78 0.81 -7.22
C LEU A 528 -5.94 0.98 -6.25
N GLN A 529 -5.96 2.10 -5.54
CA GLN A 529 -7.11 2.51 -4.73
C GLN A 529 -7.33 4.02 -4.76
N LEU A 530 -8.48 4.44 -4.24
CA LEU A 530 -8.81 5.85 -4.10
C LEU A 530 -8.52 6.31 -2.67
N ALA A 531 -7.69 7.33 -2.53
CA ALA A 531 -7.43 8.00 -1.26
C ALA A 531 -8.05 9.40 -1.26
N GLU A 532 -8.66 9.79 -0.14
CA GLU A 532 -9.27 11.11 0.03
C GLU A 532 -8.21 12.22 0.05
N ASP A 533 -8.33 13.19 -0.85
CA ASP A 533 -7.50 14.38 -0.88
C ASP A 533 -8.13 15.46 0.00
N ARG A 534 -7.62 15.55 1.23
CA ARG A 534 -8.06 16.53 2.24
C ARG A 534 -7.66 17.98 1.90
N GLY A 535 -6.71 18.19 1.00
CA GLY A 535 -6.24 19.51 0.59
C GLY A 535 -7.13 20.19 -0.46
N ALA A 536 -7.91 19.41 -1.21
CA ALA A 536 -8.72 19.88 -2.32
C ALA A 536 -10.23 19.96 -2.03
N ALA A 537 -10.67 19.73 -0.79
CA ALA A 537 -12.07 19.81 -0.40
C ALA A 537 -12.60 21.25 -0.54
N LYS A 538 -13.16 21.58 -1.71
CA LYS A 538 -13.97 22.78 -1.93
C LYS A 538 -15.43 22.42 -1.70
N ASP A 539 -16.15 23.27 -0.97
CA ASP A 539 -17.60 23.19 -0.78
C ASP A 539 -18.15 21.89 -0.15
N GLY A 540 -17.34 21.19 0.66
CA GLY A 540 -17.75 20.00 1.40
C GLY A 540 -17.83 18.71 0.56
N GLU A 541 -17.47 18.76 -0.73
CA GLU A 541 -17.30 17.57 -1.55
C GLU A 541 -15.94 16.91 -1.30
N ARG A 542 -15.95 15.58 -1.17
CA ARG A 542 -14.73 14.79 -0.99
C ARG A 542 -14.05 14.61 -2.34
N SER A 543 -12.81 15.08 -2.44
CA SER A 543 -11.91 14.82 -3.55
C SER A 543 -11.20 13.47 -3.33
N TYR A 544 -10.99 12.70 -4.39
CA TYR A 544 -10.20 11.46 -4.34
C TYR A 544 -9.13 11.49 -5.42
N LYS A 545 -7.94 10.96 -5.09
CA LYS A 545 -6.85 10.70 -6.04
C LYS A 545 -6.55 9.21 -6.10
N THR A 546 -6.14 8.76 -7.28
CA THR A 546 -5.65 7.39 -7.48
C THR A 546 -4.28 7.24 -6.85
N VAL A 547 -4.16 6.27 -5.95
CA VAL A 547 -2.91 5.87 -5.33
C VAL A 547 -2.63 4.39 -5.55
N THR A 548 -1.37 3.97 -5.47
CA THR A 548 -1.00 2.56 -5.32
C THR A 548 -1.58 2.00 -4.02
N GLN A 549 -1.81 0.69 -3.95
CA GLN A 549 -2.12 0.00 -2.70
C GLN A 549 -0.85 -0.35 -1.90
N TYR A 550 0.28 -0.44 -2.60
CA TYR A 550 1.59 -0.66 -2.01
C TYR A 550 2.20 0.66 -1.55
N SER A 551 2.74 0.65 -0.33
CA SER A 551 3.48 1.79 0.22
C SER A 551 4.85 1.94 -0.47
N MET A 552 5.60 2.99 -0.12
CA MET A 552 6.84 3.36 -0.79
C MET A 552 7.84 2.21 -0.93
N VAL A 553 8.13 1.49 0.16
CA VAL A 553 9.14 0.42 0.16
C VAL A 553 8.71 -0.74 -0.77
N PRO A 554 7.51 -1.34 -0.63
CA PRO A 554 7.03 -2.33 -1.57
C PRO A 554 6.98 -1.88 -3.04
N VAL A 555 6.68 -0.61 -3.33
CA VAL A 555 6.69 -0.07 -4.71
C VAL A 555 8.10 -0.06 -5.30
N GLU A 556 9.10 0.32 -4.51
CA GLU A 556 10.50 0.29 -4.94
C GLU A 556 11.00 -1.15 -5.12
N GLU A 557 10.56 -2.08 -4.27
CA GLU A 557 10.98 -3.49 -4.32
C GLU A 557 10.44 -4.24 -5.54
N ILE A 558 9.22 -3.93 -5.99
CA ILE A 558 8.69 -4.44 -7.27
C ILE A 558 9.28 -3.71 -8.49
N GLY A 559 10.18 -2.75 -8.26
CA GLY A 559 10.95 -2.10 -9.32
C GLY A 559 10.29 -0.95 -10.03
N LEU A 560 9.12 -0.49 -9.59
CA LEU A 560 8.44 0.63 -10.21
C LEU A 560 9.24 1.93 -10.02
N LEU A 561 9.28 2.75 -11.07
CA LEU A 561 9.96 4.03 -10.99
C LEU A 561 9.19 5.00 -10.10
N LYS A 562 9.79 5.32 -8.94
CA LYS A 562 9.35 6.39 -8.04
C LYS A 562 10.03 7.70 -8.43
N MET A 563 9.27 8.79 -8.40
CA MET A 563 9.79 10.16 -8.49
C MET A 563 9.19 11.02 -7.39
N ASP A 564 10.04 11.67 -6.61
CA ASP A 564 9.60 12.57 -5.55
C ASP A 564 9.45 14.00 -6.09
N PHE A 565 8.20 14.44 -6.21
CA PHE A 565 7.84 15.83 -6.53
C PHE A 565 7.65 16.60 -5.22
N LEU A 566 8.70 17.20 -4.67
CA LEU A 566 8.63 17.92 -3.41
C LEU A 566 8.05 19.32 -3.62
N GLY A 567 7.19 19.76 -2.70
CA GLY A 567 6.69 21.13 -2.66
C GLY A 567 7.48 21.95 -1.65
N LEU A 568 8.35 22.84 -2.12
CA LEU A 568 9.18 23.67 -1.25
C LEU A 568 8.61 25.09 -1.15
N ARG A 569 8.15 25.48 0.04
CA ARG A 569 7.57 26.81 0.27
C ARG A 569 8.55 27.96 0.00
N ASN A 570 9.85 27.72 0.14
CA ASN A 570 10.86 28.73 -0.15
C ASN A 570 10.86 29.12 -1.64
N LEU A 571 10.55 28.19 -2.55
CA LEU A 571 10.45 28.50 -3.98
C LEU A 571 9.26 29.42 -4.25
N ASP A 572 8.10 29.20 -3.61
CA ASP A 572 6.96 30.12 -3.74
C ASP A 572 7.31 31.54 -3.23
N VAL A 573 8.09 31.63 -2.15
CA VAL A 573 8.54 32.92 -1.59
C VAL A 573 9.49 33.63 -2.54
N ILE A 574 10.40 32.89 -3.19
CA ILE A 574 11.32 33.44 -4.18
C ILE A 574 10.54 33.93 -5.41
N GLU A 575 9.60 33.14 -5.93
CA GLU A 575 8.71 33.55 -7.03
C GLU A 575 7.97 34.86 -6.69
N ASP A 576 7.34 34.92 -5.51
CA ASP A 576 6.61 36.12 -5.07
C ASP A 576 7.54 37.34 -4.94
N ALA A 577 8.79 37.15 -4.49
CA ALA A 577 9.76 38.22 -4.38
C ALA A 577 10.18 38.77 -5.75
N VAL A 578 10.47 37.88 -6.72
CA VAL A 578 10.83 38.27 -8.09
C VAL A 578 9.67 39.03 -8.75
N ASP A 579 8.44 38.52 -8.63
CA ASP A 579 7.22 39.17 -9.13
C ASP A 579 7.04 40.59 -8.57
N ILE A 580 7.26 40.76 -7.26
CA ILE A 580 7.15 42.06 -6.60
C ILE A 580 8.23 43.03 -7.11
N VAL A 581 9.47 42.55 -7.30
CA VAL A 581 10.55 43.38 -7.81
C VAL A 581 10.28 43.82 -9.25
N GLU A 582 9.82 42.91 -10.11
CA GLU A 582 9.47 43.22 -11.49
C GLU A 582 8.36 44.29 -11.54
N ARG A 583 7.29 44.12 -10.75
CA ARG A 583 6.21 45.11 -10.65
C ARG A 583 6.66 46.45 -10.09
N SER A 584 7.62 46.45 -9.16
CA SER A 584 8.09 47.68 -8.51
C SER A 584 9.14 48.44 -9.32
N ARG A 585 10.01 47.75 -10.05
CA ARG A 585 11.18 48.34 -10.73
C ARG A 585 11.12 48.25 -12.26
N GLY A 586 10.19 47.49 -12.81
CA GLY A 586 10.07 47.25 -14.26
C GLY A 586 11.20 46.40 -14.84
N ALA A 587 11.97 45.70 -13.99
CA ALA A 587 13.08 44.85 -14.39
C ALA A 587 12.88 43.45 -13.82
N ALA A 588 12.84 42.45 -14.69
CA ALA A 588 12.82 41.04 -14.31
C ALA A 588 14.19 40.63 -13.77
N ILE A 589 14.21 39.96 -12.61
CA ILE A 589 15.42 39.34 -12.05
C ILE A 589 15.41 37.88 -12.47
N ASP A 590 16.50 37.42 -13.09
CA ASP A 590 16.73 36.00 -13.31
C ASP A 590 17.53 35.43 -12.14
N ILE A 591 16.87 34.58 -11.35
CA ILE A 591 17.46 33.95 -10.16
C ILE A 591 18.61 33.00 -10.53
N GLU A 592 18.63 32.45 -11.74
CA GLU A 592 19.62 31.46 -12.17
C GLU A 592 20.97 32.13 -12.53
N THR A 593 21.00 33.44 -12.72
CA THR A 593 22.18 34.18 -13.21
C THR A 593 22.79 35.12 -12.17
N ILE A 594 22.34 35.06 -10.92
CA ILE A 594 22.84 35.93 -9.86
C ILE A 594 24.31 35.58 -9.54
N PRO A 595 25.21 36.56 -9.40
CA PRO A 595 26.58 36.32 -8.94
C PRO A 595 26.60 35.65 -7.57
N MET A 596 27.48 34.67 -7.39
CA MET A 596 27.65 33.94 -6.12
C MET A 596 28.61 34.66 -5.15
N ASP A 597 29.18 35.80 -5.56
CA ASP A 597 30.18 36.60 -4.87
C ASP A 597 29.76 38.07 -4.66
N ASP A 598 28.44 38.34 -4.63
CA ASP A 598 27.85 39.67 -4.37
C ASP A 598 28.11 40.21 -2.94
#